data_AF-A0A4Q4B308-F1
#
_entry.id   AF-A0A4Q4B308-F1
#
_cell.length_a   1.000
_cell.length_b   1.000
_cell.length_c   1.000
_cell.angle_alpha   90.00
_cell.angle_beta   90.00
_cell.angle_gamma   90.00
#
_symmetry.space_group_name_H-M   'P 1'
#
loop_
_entity.id
_entity.type
_entity.pdbx_description
1 polymer ?
#
loop_
_entity_poly.entity_id
_entity_poly.type
_entity_poly.pdbx_seq_one_letter_code
_entity_poly.pdbx_strand_id
1 'polypeptide(L)'
;SKDAEVLNGQDPTLFTVSYHATQADADDLMNGLVSPYTNVINPQPIYVAITNTVTGCSISTQSFNIEVQEAAEANSDMEPILYELCDDNMEIDGDPTNDSVQFDLSTLDEDVLDGQDPLNYTVTYYASFD
;
A
#
# COMPACT_ATOMS: atom_id res chain seq x y z
N SER A 1 -4.96 -11.62 13.70
CA SER A 1 -3.58 -12.09 13.91
C SER A 1 -3.14 -12.92 12.71
N LYS A 2 -1.90 -13.43 12.68
CA LYS A 2 -1.36 -14.35 11.66
C LYS A 2 -1.24 -15.80 12.18
N ASP A 3 -2.01 -16.13 13.22
CA ASP A 3 -1.80 -17.37 13.97
C ASP A 3 -2.08 -18.60 13.12
N ALA A 4 -3.12 -18.58 12.29
CA ALA A 4 -3.47 -19.72 11.44
C ALA A 4 -2.37 -20.03 10.42
N GLU A 5 -1.81 -18.99 9.79
CA GLU A 5 -0.71 -19.13 8.84
C GLU A 5 0.57 -19.63 9.54
N VAL A 6 0.91 -19.06 10.70
CA VAL A 6 2.10 -19.43 11.47
C VAL A 6 2.00 -20.85 12.03
N LEU A 7 0.81 -21.28 12.47
CA LEU A 7 0.58 -22.61 12.99
C LEU A 7 0.54 -23.67 11.89
N ASN A 8 0.26 -23.29 10.64
CA ASN A 8 0.24 -24.17 9.47
C ASN A 8 -0.54 -25.48 9.71
N GLY A 9 -1.74 -25.35 10.29
CA GLY A 9 -2.64 -26.49 10.59
C GLY A 9 -2.40 -27.19 11.94
N GLN A 10 -1.44 -26.73 12.76
CA GLN A 10 -1.33 -27.16 14.15
C GLN A 10 -2.54 -26.72 14.99
N ASP A 11 -2.92 -27.53 15.98
CA ASP A 11 -4.08 -27.28 16.83
C ASP A 11 -3.88 -26.02 17.70
N PRO A 12 -4.66 -24.95 17.49
CA PRO A 12 -4.50 -23.69 18.23
C PRO A 12 -4.85 -23.81 19.73
N THR A 13 -5.41 -24.94 20.18
CA THR A 13 -5.62 -25.21 21.61
C THR A 13 -4.39 -25.81 22.30
N LEU A 14 -3.48 -26.40 21.51
CA LEU A 14 -2.24 -27.01 21.98
C LEU A 14 -1.01 -26.13 21.77
N PHE A 15 -1.14 -25.07 20.97
CA PHE A 15 -0.04 -24.17 20.64
C PHE A 15 -0.47 -22.71 20.82
N THR A 16 0.32 -21.96 21.59
CA THR A 16 0.14 -20.51 21.77
C THR A 16 1.14 -19.75 20.91
N VAL A 17 0.68 -18.71 20.23
CA VAL A 17 1.50 -17.84 19.37
C VAL A 17 1.67 -16.49 20.06
N SER A 18 2.90 -15.96 20.05
CA SER A 18 3.21 -14.59 20.48
C SER A 18 4.10 -13.91 19.46
N TYR A 19 3.98 -12.58 19.37
CA TYR A 19 4.67 -11.75 18.39
C TYR A 19 5.59 -10.77 19.11
N HIS A 20 6.75 -10.47 18.53
CA HIS A 20 7.82 -9.72 19.18
C HIS A 20 8.51 -8.76 18.21
N ALA A 21 9.00 -7.64 18.71
CA ALA A 21 9.74 -6.65 17.91
C ALA A 21 11.21 -7.04 17.66
N THR A 22 11.77 -7.94 18.47
CA THR A 22 13.15 -8.41 18.34
C THR A 22 13.24 -9.94 18.43
N GLN A 23 14.27 -10.52 17.84
CA GLN A 23 14.54 -11.97 17.95
C GLN A 23 14.82 -12.38 19.40
N ALA A 24 15.55 -11.57 20.15
CA ALA A 24 15.88 -11.86 21.56
C ALA A 24 14.62 -11.94 22.43
N ASP A 25 13.67 -11.01 22.24
CA ASP A 25 12.38 -11.04 22.93
C ASP A 25 11.57 -12.30 22.59
N ALA A 26 11.60 -12.74 21.33
CA ALA A 26 10.95 -13.98 20.91
C ALA A 26 11.62 -15.23 21.50
N ASP A 27 12.95 -15.26 21.56
CA ASP A 27 13.74 -16.37 22.13
C ASP A 27 13.50 -16.50 23.64
N ASP A 28 13.41 -15.36 24.34
CA ASP A 28 13.21 -15.30 25.79
C ASP A 28 11.73 -15.26 26.22
N LEU A 29 10.80 -15.23 25.26
CA LEU A 29 9.34 -15.05 25.48
C LEU A 29 9.01 -13.81 26.33
N MET A 30 9.73 -12.70 26.12
CA MET A 30 9.56 -11.43 26.83
C MET A 30 8.99 -10.35 25.91
N ASN A 31 8.40 -9.29 26.46
CA ASN A 31 8.00 -8.10 25.69
C ASN A 31 7.08 -8.37 24.47
N GLY A 32 6.18 -9.34 24.58
CA GLY A 32 5.22 -9.66 23.52
C GLY A 32 4.36 -8.45 23.10
N LEU A 33 4.18 -8.29 21.80
CA LEU A 33 3.38 -7.24 21.18
C LEU A 33 1.90 -7.47 21.46
N VAL A 34 1.20 -6.39 21.85
CA VAL A 34 -0.24 -6.38 22.09
C VAL A 34 -0.95 -5.85 20.84
N SER A 35 -2.03 -6.53 20.44
CA SER A 35 -2.87 -6.06 19.33
C SER A 35 -3.94 -5.08 19.85
N PRO A 36 -4.21 -3.97 19.13
CA PRO A 36 -3.56 -3.53 17.89
C PRO A 36 -2.15 -2.98 18.13
N TYR A 37 -1.28 -3.17 17.14
CA TYR A 37 0.11 -2.70 17.17
C TYR A 37 0.38 -1.75 16.00
N THR A 38 1.07 -0.65 16.28
CA THR A 38 1.54 0.32 15.27
C THR A 38 3.03 0.12 15.05
N ASN A 39 3.45 0.00 13.80
CA ASN A 39 4.86 -0.15 13.45
C ASN A 39 5.67 1.11 13.79
N VAL A 40 6.92 0.92 14.19
CA VAL A 40 7.87 2.00 14.54
C VAL A 40 8.85 2.30 13.40
N ILE A 41 8.98 1.37 12.45
CA ILE A 41 9.76 1.50 11.21
C ILE A 41 8.97 0.86 10.06
N ASN A 42 9.32 1.15 8.82
CA ASN A 42 8.65 0.62 7.64
C ASN A 42 9.68 0.26 6.56
N PRO A 43 9.83 -1.03 6.15
CA PRO A 43 9.17 -2.22 6.71
C PRO A 43 9.69 -2.57 8.12
N GLN A 44 8.84 -3.18 8.94
CA GLN A 44 9.21 -3.67 10.28
C GLN A 44 9.18 -5.20 10.38
N PRO A 45 10.28 -5.85 10.79
CA PRO A 45 10.26 -7.27 11.10
C PRO A 45 9.49 -7.55 12.40
N ILE A 46 8.69 -8.61 12.36
CA ILE A 46 7.97 -9.19 13.49
C ILE A 46 8.43 -10.63 13.65
N TYR A 47 8.88 -10.97 14.86
CA TYR A 47 9.37 -12.30 15.22
C TYR A 47 8.27 -13.07 15.92
N VAL A 48 8.16 -14.37 15.64
CA VAL A 48 7.06 -15.19 16.13
C VAL A 48 7.58 -16.31 17.00
N ALA A 49 7.06 -16.39 18.23
CA ALA A 49 7.32 -17.48 19.13
C ALA A 49 6.07 -18.37 19.29
N ILE A 50 6.24 -19.67 19.11
CA ILE A 50 5.21 -20.69 19.25
C ILE A 50 5.58 -21.59 20.42
N THR A 51 4.68 -21.71 21.39
CA THR A 51 4.85 -22.59 22.56
C THR A 51 3.83 -23.71 22.52
N ASN A 52 4.29 -24.96 22.66
CA ASN A 52 3.40 -26.10 22.90
C ASN A 52 2.96 -26.10 24.37
N THR A 53 1.66 -26.00 24.63
CA THR A 53 1.12 -25.86 25.99
C THR A 53 1.20 -27.15 26.82
N VAL A 54 1.40 -28.30 26.17
CA VAL A 54 1.52 -29.61 26.83
C VAL A 54 2.97 -29.88 27.24
N THR A 55 3.95 -29.56 26.38
CA THR A 55 5.37 -29.86 26.65
C THR A 55 6.14 -28.66 27.20
N GLY A 56 5.63 -27.44 27.02
CA GLY A 56 6.33 -26.19 27.34
C GLY A 56 7.46 -25.83 26.37
N CYS A 57 7.72 -26.65 25.35
CA CYS A 57 8.73 -26.36 24.34
C CYS A 57 8.30 -25.19 23.46
N SER A 58 9.22 -24.26 23.22
CA SER A 58 8.99 -23.09 22.37
C SER A 58 9.99 -23.03 21.23
N ILE A 59 9.54 -22.49 20.09
CA ILE A 59 10.39 -22.16 18.94
C ILE A 59 10.12 -20.72 18.51
N SER A 60 11.15 -20.03 18.02
CA SER A 60 11.11 -18.60 17.68
C SER A 60 11.74 -18.30 16.30
N THR A 61 11.81 -19.31 15.42
CA THR A 61 12.57 -19.23 14.16
C THR A 61 11.81 -18.57 13.01
N GLN A 62 10.53 -18.22 13.20
CA GLN A 62 9.70 -17.63 12.16
C GLN A 62 9.62 -16.12 12.32
N SER A 63 9.65 -15.40 11.20
CA SER A 63 9.44 -13.96 11.15
C SER A 63 8.77 -13.54 9.85
N PHE A 64 8.14 -12.37 9.87
CA PHE A 64 7.56 -11.72 8.70
C PHE A 64 7.68 -10.20 8.84
N ASN A 65 7.57 -9.46 7.74
CA ASN A 65 7.52 -8.01 7.79
C ASN A 65 6.07 -7.52 7.81
N ILE A 66 5.80 -6.49 8.61
CA ILE A 66 4.66 -5.61 8.40
C ILE A 66 5.17 -4.35 7.71
N GLU A 67 4.44 -3.92 6.71
CA GLU A 67 4.77 -2.71 5.96
C GLU A 67 3.50 -1.93 5.64
N VAL A 68 3.66 -0.61 5.57
CA VAL A 68 2.66 0.32 5.10
C VAL A 68 3.12 0.81 3.74
N GLN A 69 2.29 0.68 2.72
CA GLN A 69 2.56 1.25 1.40
C GLN A 69 1.70 2.50 1.23
N GLU A 70 2.29 3.56 0.69
CA GLU A 70 1.55 4.76 0.35
C GLU A 70 0.50 4.41 -0.72
N ALA A 71 -0.69 4.99 -0.60
CA ALA A 71 -1.72 4.84 -1.62
C ALA A 71 -1.39 5.73 -2.82
N ALA A 72 -1.87 5.34 -4.01
CA ALA A 72 -1.86 6.23 -5.16
C ALA A 72 -2.83 7.39 -4.89
N GLU A 73 -2.36 8.63 -4.97
CA GLU A 73 -3.18 9.83 -4.82
C GLU A 73 -3.07 10.66 -6.10
N ALA A 74 -4.16 10.81 -6.84
CA ALA A 74 -4.16 11.67 -8.01
C ALA A 74 -4.20 13.14 -7.56
N ASN A 75 -3.26 13.96 -8.05
CA ASN A 75 -3.20 15.39 -7.76
C ASN A 75 -3.13 15.69 -6.25
N SER A 76 -2.07 15.21 -5.59
CA SER A 76 -1.96 15.21 -4.12
C SER A 76 -1.89 16.60 -3.48
N ASP A 77 -1.40 17.61 -4.20
CA ASP A 77 -1.42 19.01 -3.76
C ASP A 77 -2.83 19.66 -3.81
N MET A 78 -3.79 18.99 -4.45
CA MET A 78 -5.14 19.47 -4.72
C MET A 78 -5.21 20.80 -5.52
N GLU A 79 -4.13 21.18 -6.20
CA GLU A 79 -4.13 22.36 -7.05
C GLU A 79 -4.87 22.06 -8.37
N PRO A 80 -5.62 23.02 -8.94
CA PRO A 80 -6.34 22.78 -10.18
C PRO A 80 -5.38 22.54 -11.37
N ILE A 81 -5.42 21.35 -11.96
CA ILE A 81 -4.77 21.06 -13.25
C ILE A 81 -5.59 21.73 -14.37
N LEU A 82 -5.05 22.81 -14.93
CA LEU A 82 -5.65 23.49 -16.07
C LEU A 82 -5.09 22.91 -17.38
N TYR A 83 -5.92 22.18 -18.13
CA TYR A 83 -5.58 21.73 -19.49
C TYR A 83 -6.38 22.52 -20.53
N GLU A 84 -5.75 23.52 -21.13
CA GLU A 84 -6.34 24.38 -22.14
C GLU A 84 -5.59 24.24 -23.47
N LEU A 85 -6.33 23.97 -24.53
CA LEU A 85 -5.83 23.98 -25.90
C LEU A 85 -6.71 24.94 -26.71
N CYS A 86 -6.06 25.81 -27.49
CA CYS A 86 -6.76 26.62 -28.48
C CYS A 86 -7.03 25.76 -29.71
N ASP A 87 -8.24 25.84 -30.26
CA ASP A 87 -8.47 25.39 -31.64
C ASP A 87 -7.72 26.35 -32.58
N ASP A 88 -6.56 25.91 -33.07
CA ASP A 88 -5.71 26.68 -33.98
C ASP A 88 -5.93 26.30 -35.45
N ASN A 89 -6.86 25.37 -35.73
CA ASN A 89 -7.21 25.03 -37.09
C ASN A 89 -7.98 26.17 -37.74
N MET A 90 -7.48 26.63 -38.87
CA MET A 90 -8.27 27.47 -39.77
C MET A 90 -9.49 26.67 -40.23
N GLU A 91 -10.64 27.03 -39.68
CA GLU A 91 -12.00 26.93 -40.25
C GLU A 91 -12.04 26.36 -41.68
N ILE A 92 -12.30 25.06 -41.83
CA ILE A 92 -12.48 24.46 -43.16
C ILE A 92 -13.90 24.75 -43.70
N ASP A 93 -14.88 24.96 -42.81
CA ASP A 93 -16.29 25.25 -43.13
C ASP A 93 -16.70 26.71 -42.89
N GLY A 94 -15.91 27.50 -42.16
CA GLY A 94 -16.14 28.93 -41.91
C GLY A 94 -17.16 29.20 -40.79
N ASP A 95 -17.39 28.23 -39.90
CA ASP A 95 -18.34 28.33 -38.79
C ASP A 95 -17.61 28.27 -37.43
N PRO A 96 -17.28 29.44 -36.84
CA PRO A 96 -16.55 29.54 -35.57
C PRO A 96 -17.37 29.15 -34.34
N THR A 97 -18.50 28.45 -34.54
CA THR A 97 -19.41 28.00 -33.47
C THR A 97 -19.35 26.50 -33.23
N ASN A 98 -18.62 25.75 -34.04
CA ASN A 98 -18.58 24.28 -33.99
C ASN A 98 -17.18 23.66 -33.76
N ASP A 99 -16.21 24.51 -33.42
CA ASP A 99 -14.81 24.18 -33.14
C ASP A 99 -14.62 23.05 -32.12
N SER A 100 -13.60 22.23 -32.37
CA SER A 100 -13.25 21.12 -31.49
C SER A 100 -11.77 20.81 -31.60
N VAL A 101 -11.12 20.62 -30.45
CA VAL A 101 -9.72 20.20 -30.35
C VAL A 101 -9.63 18.85 -29.65
N GLN A 102 -8.67 18.03 -30.07
CA GLN A 102 -8.38 16.76 -29.42
C GLN A 102 -7.46 16.99 -28.21
N PHE A 103 -7.88 16.52 -27.04
CA PHE A 103 -7.05 16.49 -25.84
C PHE A 103 -6.41 15.11 -25.71
N ASP A 104 -5.09 15.08 -25.58
CA ASP A 104 -4.37 13.89 -25.15
C ASP A 104 -4.17 13.98 -23.64
N LEU A 105 -4.96 13.22 -22.87
CA LEU A 105 -4.89 13.26 -21.41
C LEU A 105 -3.58 12.71 -20.87
N SER A 106 -2.87 11.84 -21.61
CA SER A 106 -1.60 11.29 -21.15
C SER A 106 -0.50 12.35 -20.98
N THR A 107 -0.68 13.54 -21.57
CA THR A 107 0.24 14.66 -21.35
C THR A 107 0.14 15.24 -19.95
N LEU A 108 -0.94 14.94 -19.21
CA LEU A 108 -1.13 15.38 -17.82
C LEU A 108 -0.58 14.36 -16.82
N ASP A 109 0.03 13.26 -17.25
CA ASP A 109 0.45 12.19 -16.34
C ASP A 109 1.45 12.69 -15.28
N GLU A 110 2.39 13.57 -15.65
CA GLU A 110 3.34 14.16 -14.69
C GLU A 110 2.63 15.04 -13.65
N ASP A 111 1.65 15.84 -14.08
CA ASP A 111 0.85 16.71 -13.19
C ASP A 111 -0.05 15.88 -12.28
N VAL A 112 -0.72 14.84 -12.81
CA VAL A 112 -1.59 13.95 -12.04
C VAL A 112 -0.80 13.13 -11.02
N LEU A 113 0.43 12.72 -11.36
CA LEU A 113 1.32 12.01 -10.45
C LEU A 113 1.86 12.92 -9.34
N ASP A 114 1.95 14.23 -9.57
CA ASP A 114 2.41 15.21 -8.57
C ASP A 114 3.71 14.76 -7.86
N GLY A 115 4.67 14.29 -8.65
CA GLY A 115 5.97 13.80 -8.17
C GLY A 115 6.02 12.32 -7.74
N GLN A 116 4.91 11.58 -7.81
CA GLN A 116 4.93 10.11 -7.68
C GLN A 116 5.71 9.46 -8.83
N ASP A 117 6.48 8.40 -8.52
CA ASP A 117 7.30 7.70 -9.52
C ASP A 117 6.43 6.91 -10.52
N PRO A 118 6.45 7.23 -11.82
CA PRO A 118 5.63 6.55 -12.83
C PRO A 118 5.98 5.05 -13.02
N LEU A 119 7.08 4.55 -12.44
CA LEU A 119 7.38 3.12 -12.40
C LEU A 119 6.58 2.36 -11.32
N ASN A 120 6.11 3.06 -10.30
CA ASN A 120 5.36 2.49 -9.17
C ASN A 120 3.85 2.79 -9.26
N TYR A 121 3.46 3.81 -10.02
CA TYR A 121 2.08 4.28 -10.13
C TYR A 121 1.61 4.30 -11.59
N THR A 122 0.32 4.03 -11.82
CA THR A 122 -0.29 4.06 -13.15
C THR A 122 -1.40 5.09 -13.18
N VAL A 123 -1.37 5.98 -14.17
CA VAL A 123 -2.41 7.00 -14.39
C VAL A 123 -3.47 6.44 -15.33
N THR A 124 -4.74 6.66 -14.96
CA THR A 124 -5.89 6.31 -15.79
C THR A 124 -6.94 7.42 -15.71
N TYR A 125 -7.64 7.66 -16.81
CA TYR A 125 -8.63 8.73 -16.94
C TYR A 125 -10.02 8.14 -17.14
N TYR A 126 -11.02 8.71 -16.45
CA TYR A 126 -12.42 8.28 -16.50
C TYR A 126 -13.32 9.49 -16.73
N ALA A 127 -14.38 9.32 -17.53
CA ALA A 127 -15.34 10.38 -17.81
C ALA A 127 -16.30 10.66 -16.63
N SER A 128 -16.36 9.76 -15.64
CA SER A 128 -17.18 9.89 -14.44
C SER A 128 -16.57 9.10 -13.28
N PHE A 129 -16.83 9.56 -12.06
CA PHE A 129 -16.64 8.75 -10.86
C PHE A 129 -17.84 7.80 -10.74
N ASP A 130 -17.61 6.48 -10.82
CA ASP A 130 -18.58 5.47 -10.37
C ASP A 130 -18.44 5.23 -8.86
#